data_AF-A0AAE6MLL8-F1
#
_entry.id   AF-A0AAE6MLL8-F1
#
_cell.length_a   1.000
_cell.length_b   1.000
_cell.length_c   1.000
_cell.angle_alpha   90.00
_cell.angle_beta   90.00
_cell.angle_gamma   90.00
#
_symmetry.space_group_name_H-M   'P 1'
#
loop_
_entity.id
_entity.type
_entity.pdbx_description
1 polymer ?
#
loop_
_entity_poly.entity_id
_entity_poly.type
_entity_poly.pdbx_seq_one_letter_code
_entity_poly.pdbx_strand_id
1 'polypeptide(L)'
;MEVIAKSKNKLPGDQQKNKGGAPKKRVKRELIIRVRMTATERFQIETKANAAGMRSSTWIRASAKNAKIIPRLTADERRILWMLAELSNNLNQLTKLAHQLGLLRVVRQCEQVIKEVDETFKKLNKDDRESDNG
;
A
#
# COMPACT_ATOMS: atom_id res chain seq x y z
N MET A 1 -12.96 31.92 -61.64
CA MET A 1 -11.93 31.06 -62.27
C MET A 1 -10.58 31.53 -61.78
N GLU A 2 -9.76 30.57 -61.34
CA GLU A 2 -8.68 30.69 -60.38
C GLU A 2 -7.51 31.60 -60.80
N VAL A 3 -6.98 32.34 -59.83
CA VAL A 3 -5.65 32.95 -59.88
C VAL A 3 -4.66 32.03 -59.16
N ILE A 4 -3.77 31.43 -59.95
CA ILE A 4 -2.73 30.49 -59.53
C ILE A 4 -1.63 31.26 -58.78
N ALA A 5 -1.54 31.05 -57.46
CA ALA A 5 -0.43 31.52 -56.66
C ALA A 5 0.76 30.53 -56.71
N LYS A 6 1.95 31.10 -56.84
CA LYS A 6 3.22 30.46 -57.21
C LYS A 6 3.72 29.40 -56.22
N SER A 7 4.24 28.32 -56.83
CA SER A 7 5.08 27.26 -56.26
C SER A 7 6.27 27.76 -55.43
N LYS A 8 6.52 27.10 -54.29
CA LYS A 8 7.87 26.72 -53.81
C LYS A 8 7.82 25.41 -53.02
N ASN A 9 8.13 24.31 -53.71
CA ASN A 9 8.65 23.10 -53.07
C ASN A 9 9.97 23.43 -52.35
N LYS A 10 10.09 23.06 -51.06
CA LYS A 10 11.40 22.92 -50.40
C LYS A 10 11.39 21.69 -49.50
N LEU A 11 12.25 20.74 -49.85
CA LEU A 11 12.54 19.48 -49.16
C LEU A 11 13.11 19.71 -47.74
N PRO A 12 13.02 18.70 -46.85
CA PRO A 12 13.24 18.84 -45.41
C PRO A 12 14.73 18.80 -45.09
N GLY A 13 15.16 19.68 -44.19
CA GLY A 13 16.55 19.67 -43.77
C GLY A 13 16.95 20.95 -43.07
N ASP A 14 16.24 21.32 -42.00
CA ASP A 14 16.84 22.19 -41.00
C ASP A 14 17.38 21.31 -39.87
N GLN A 15 18.58 20.77 -40.09
CA GLN A 15 19.39 20.25 -39.00
C GLN A 15 19.81 21.43 -38.14
N GLN A 16 18.96 21.81 -37.20
CA GLN A 16 19.25 22.81 -36.20
C GLN A 16 20.46 22.30 -35.40
N LYS A 17 21.64 22.87 -35.68
CA LYS A 17 22.89 22.54 -35.01
C LYS A 17 22.71 22.76 -33.50
N ASN A 18 22.63 21.66 -32.76
CA ASN A 18 22.55 21.70 -31.30
C ASN A 18 23.83 22.36 -30.77
N LYS A 19 23.68 23.49 -30.07
CA LYS A 19 24.76 24.09 -29.27
C LYS A 19 25.30 23.01 -28.34
N GLY A 20 26.60 22.73 -28.44
CA GLY A 20 27.26 21.67 -27.67
C GLY A 20 26.87 21.71 -26.20
N GLY A 21 26.46 20.55 -25.69
CA GLY A 21 26.01 20.35 -24.32
C GLY A 21 25.60 18.91 -24.10
N ALA A 22 25.63 18.45 -22.84
CA ALA A 22 25.17 17.11 -22.50
C ALA A 22 23.67 16.95 -22.85
N PRO A 23 23.25 15.82 -23.42
CA PRO A 23 21.85 15.60 -23.80
C PRO A 23 20.92 15.74 -22.59
N LYS A 24 19.75 16.34 -22.82
CA LYS A 24 18.71 16.48 -21.80
C LYS A 24 18.30 15.09 -21.30
N LYS A 25 18.34 14.88 -19.99
CA LYS A 25 17.90 13.62 -19.36
C LYS A 25 16.39 13.44 -19.58
N ARG A 26 15.98 12.24 -20.05
CA ARG A 26 14.57 11.88 -20.27
C ARG A 26 13.74 11.92 -18.99
N VAL A 27 14.32 11.54 -17.85
CA VAL A 27 13.66 11.57 -16.54
C VAL A 27 14.40 12.54 -15.63
N LYS A 28 13.71 13.63 -15.26
CA LYS A 28 14.17 14.56 -14.24
C LYS A 28 13.75 14.06 -12.86
N ARG A 29 14.63 14.23 -11.87
CA ARG A 29 14.36 13.87 -10.47
C ARG A 29 14.34 15.16 -9.67
N GLU A 30 13.16 15.54 -9.22
CA GLU A 30 12.89 16.86 -8.61
C GLU A 30 12.70 16.76 -7.09
N LEU A 31 12.31 15.58 -6.59
CA LEU A 31 12.07 15.32 -5.16
C LEU A 31 13.35 14.82 -4.47
N ILE A 32 13.55 15.27 -3.23
CA ILE A 32 14.71 14.93 -2.40
C ILE A 32 14.24 14.29 -1.08
N ILE A 33 14.78 13.10 -0.79
CA ILE A 33 14.68 12.47 0.53
C ILE A 33 16.05 12.60 1.20
N ARG A 34 16.11 13.20 2.40
CA ARG A 34 17.34 13.33 3.19
C ARG A 34 17.31 12.32 4.33
N VAL A 35 18.40 11.58 4.51
CA VAL A 35 18.58 10.60 5.58
C VAL A 35 19.85 10.97 6.33
N ARG A 36 19.74 11.16 7.66
CA ARG A 36 20.91 11.27 8.54
C ARG A 36 21.42 9.87 8.82
N MET A 37 22.73 9.71 8.78
CA MET A 37 23.40 8.43 9.00
C MET A 37 24.67 8.66 9.82
N THR A 38 25.07 7.63 10.54
CA THR A 38 26.34 7.54 11.24
C THR A 38 27.51 7.34 10.25
N ALA A 39 28.74 7.54 10.71
CA ALA A 39 29.93 7.34 9.88
C ALA A 39 30.06 5.89 9.39
N THR A 40 29.71 4.92 10.25
CA THR A 40 29.74 3.48 9.93
C THR A 40 28.73 3.11 8.86
N GLU A 41 27.49 3.60 8.97
CA GLU A 41 26.45 3.38 7.96
C GLU A 41 26.86 3.97 6.60
N ARG A 42 27.42 5.18 6.58
CA ARG A 42 27.93 5.80 5.36
C ARG A 42 29.01 4.95 4.70
N PHE A 43 29.98 4.47 5.49
CA PHE A 43 31.06 3.63 5.01
C PHE A 43 30.56 2.30 4.42
N GLN A 44 29.60 1.65 5.07
CA GLN A 44 29.00 0.42 4.58
C GLN A 44 28.28 0.62 3.23
N ILE A 45 27.53 1.71 3.09
CA ILE A 45 26.86 2.06 1.82
C ILE A 45 27.89 2.29 0.73
N GLU A 46 28.95 3.06 1.01
CA GLU A 46 30.00 3.37 0.05
C GLU A 46 30.73 2.11 -0.41
N THR A 47 31.08 1.22 0.53
CA THR A 47 31.70 -0.07 0.22
C THR A 47 30.82 -0.92 -0.69
N LYS A 48 29.53 -1.04 -0.37
CA LYS A 48 28.57 -1.81 -1.19
C LYS A 48 28.34 -1.18 -2.56
N ALA A 49 28.31 0.15 -2.64
CA ALA A 49 28.14 0.86 -3.90
C ALA A 49 29.37 0.70 -4.81
N ASN A 50 30.58 0.80 -4.23
CA ASN A 50 31.84 0.60 -4.92
C ASN A 50 31.97 -0.85 -5.44
N ALA A 51 31.60 -1.84 -4.62
CA ALA A 51 31.56 -3.25 -5.04
C ALA A 51 30.61 -3.48 -6.23
N ALA A 52 29.52 -2.70 -6.30
CA ALA A 52 28.57 -2.74 -7.40
C ALA A 52 28.93 -1.81 -8.57
N GLY A 53 30.10 -1.15 -8.55
CA GLY A 53 30.58 -0.26 -9.61
C GLY A 53 29.71 0.98 -9.84
N MET A 54 28.96 1.43 -8.83
CA MET A 54 28.00 2.53 -8.97
C MET A 54 28.12 3.55 -7.85
N ARG A 55 27.61 4.77 -8.08
CA ARG A 55 27.57 5.82 -7.05
C ARG A 55 26.63 5.43 -5.91
N SER A 56 26.97 5.79 -4.68
CA SER A 56 26.17 5.52 -3.47
C SER A 56 24.70 5.94 -3.61
N SER A 57 24.42 7.07 -4.26
CA SER A 57 23.04 7.54 -4.48
C SER A 57 22.26 6.70 -5.50
N THR A 58 22.93 6.08 -6.47
CA THR A 58 22.31 5.13 -7.40
C THR A 58 22.10 3.80 -6.70
N TRP A 59 23.08 3.35 -5.93
CA TRP A 59 22.98 2.13 -5.13
C TRP A 59 21.82 2.20 -4.14
N ILE A 60 21.74 3.23 -3.30
CA ILE A 60 20.63 3.41 -2.33
C ILE A 60 19.28 3.39 -3.06
N ARG A 61 19.18 4.04 -4.22
CA ARG A 61 17.92 4.09 -4.98
C ARG A 61 17.51 2.72 -5.52
N ALA A 62 18.46 1.97 -6.08
CA ALA A 62 18.22 0.62 -6.58
C ALA A 62 17.86 -0.32 -5.43
N SER A 63 18.63 -0.27 -4.34
CA SER A 63 18.39 -1.02 -3.12
C SER A 63 17.03 -0.70 -2.50
N ALA A 64 16.65 0.58 -2.40
CA ALA A 64 15.34 0.97 -1.86
C ALA A 64 14.18 0.54 -2.75
N LYS A 65 14.35 0.55 -4.09
CA LYS A 65 13.33 0.06 -5.02
C LYS A 65 13.13 -1.45 -4.93
N ASN A 66 14.21 -2.20 -4.70
CA ASN A 66 14.20 -3.65 -4.64
C ASN A 66 14.07 -4.20 -3.21
N ALA A 67 14.05 -3.33 -2.19
CA ALA A 67 13.92 -3.72 -0.81
C ALA A 67 12.54 -4.33 -0.58
N LYS A 68 12.49 -5.66 -0.40
CA LYS A 68 11.30 -6.34 0.08
C LYS A 68 11.19 -6.13 1.58
N ILE A 69 10.28 -5.27 2.01
CA ILE A 69 9.88 -5.20 3.41
C ILE A 69 9.03 -6.46 3.65
N ILE A 70 9.59 -7.44 4.37
CA ILE A 70 8.83 -8.60 4.84
C ILE A 70 8.33 -8.23 6.24
N PRO A 71 7.07 -7.80 6.40
CA PRO A 71 6.53 -7.63 7.73
C PRO A 71 6.48 -9.01 8.42
N ARG A 72 6.82 -9.08 9.71
CA ARG A 72 6.76 -10.32 10.49
C ARG A 72 5.36 -10.94 10.51
N LEU A 73 4.34 -10.08 10.45
CA LEU A 73 2.93 -10.42 10.36
C LEU A 73 2.32 -9.58 9.24
N THR A 74 1.65 -10.25 8.31
CA THR A 74 0.79 -9.64 7.30
C THR A 74 -0.33 -8.82 7.95
N ALA A 75 -0.98 -7.95 7.17
CA ALA A 75 -2.09 -7.14 7.69
C ALA A 75 -3.25 -8.01 8.19
N ASP A 76 -3.52 -9.13 7.51
CA ASP A 76 -4.58 -10.07 7.85
C ASP A 76 -4.27 -10.82 9.14
N GLU A 77 -3.04 -11.31 9.30
CA GLU A 77 -2.61 -11.96 10.56
C GLU A 77 -2.69 -10.99 11.74
N ARG A 78 -2.36 -9.71 11.54
CA ARG A 78 -2.51 -8.68 12.57
C ARG A 78 -3.98 -8.45 12.93
N ARG A 79 -4.88 -8.46 11.93
CA ARG A 79 -6.32 -8.35 12.16
C ARG A 79 -6.84 -9.54 12.96
N ILE A 80 -6.38 -10.75 12.66
CA ILE A 80 -6.73 -11.97 13.41
C ILE A 80 -6.29 -11.84 14.87
N LEU A 81 -5.04 -11.42 15.12
CA LEU A 81 -4.54 -11.20 16.49
C LEU A 81 -5.36 -10.16 17.25
N TRP A 82 -5.75 -9.08 16.58
CA TRP A 82 -6.58 -8.04 17.20
C TRP A 82 -7.98 -8.55 17.55
N MET A 83 -8.63 -9.28 16.63
CA MET A 83 -9.92 -9.93 16.91
C MET A 83 -9.81 -10.93 18.06
N LEU A 84 -8.73 -11.70 18.15
CA LEU A 84 -8.51 -12.63 19.27
C LEU A 84 -8.38 -11.89 20.61
N ALA A 85 -7.67 -10.76 20.65
CA ALA A 85 -7.55 -9.93 21.84
C ALA A 85 -8.92 -9.35 22.26
N GLU A 86 -9.71 -8.92 21.29
CA GLU A 86 -11.07 -8.40 21.52
C GLU A 86 -12.00 -9.51 22.06
N LEU A 87 -11.99 -10.69 21.47
CA LEU A 87 -12.74 -11.86 21.95
C LEU A 87 -12.32 -12.28 23.36
N SER A 88 -11.02 -12.23 23.67
CA SER A 88 -10.50 -12.55 25.00
C SER A 88 -11.01 -11.54 26.05
N ASN A 89 -11.13 -10.27 25.67
CA ASN A 89 -11.71 -9.25 26.54
C ASN A 89 -13.20 -9.50 26.77
N ASN A 90 -13.95 -9.87 25.72
CA ASN A 90 -15.37 -10.23 25.85
C ASN A 90 -15.54 -11.44 26.79
N LEU A 91 -14.71 -12.47 26.66
CA LEU A 91 -14.72 -13.63 27.54
C LEU A 91 -14.44 -13.26 29.01
N ASN A 92 -13.49 -12.35 29.24
CA ASN A 92 -13.19 -11.88 30.60
C ASN A 92 -14.37 -11.11 31.22
N GLN A 93 -15.08 -10.30 30.41
CA GLN A 93 -16.29 -9.61 30.87
C GLN A 93 -17.41 -10.59 31.21
N LEU A 94 -17.65 -11.60 30.37
CA LEU A 94 -18.65 -12.64 30.63
C LEU A 94 -18.32 -13.44 31.90
N THR A 95 -17.04 -13.78 32.12
CA THR A 95 -16.60 -14.46 33.34
C THR A 95 -16.87 -13.62 34.59
N LYS A 96 -16.56 -12.32 34.55
CA LYS A 96 -16.86 -11.40 35.66
C LYS A 96 -18.35 -11.26 35.91
N LEU A 97 -19.15 -11.12 34.84
CA LEU A 97 -20.60 -11.04 34.91
C LEU A 97 -21.20 -12.32 35.51
N ALA A 98 -20.71 -13.48 35.09
CA ALA A 98 -21.17 -14.78 35.58
C ALA A 98 -20.83 -14.98 37.06
N HIS A 99 -19.68 -14.48 37.51
CA HIS A 99 -19.34 -14.48 38.93
C HIS A 99 -20.28 -13.59 39.76
N GLN A 100 -20.71 -12.44 39.23
CA GLN A 100 -21.60 -11.50 39.93
C GLN A 100 -23.08 -11.92 39.92
N LEU A 101 -23.58 -12.39 38.78
CA LEU A 101 -25.01 -12.63 38.53
C LEU A 101 -25.41 -14.10 38.56
N GLY A 102 -24.42 -15.01 38.60
CA GLY A 102 -24.60 -16.45 38.46
C GLY A 102 -24.58 -16.90 36.99
N LEU A 103 -23.94 -18.05 36.76
CA LEU A 103 -23.69 -18.58 35.42
C LEU A 103 -24.96 -18.80 34.59
N LEU A 104 -26.01 -19.40 35.17
CA LEU A 104 -27.26 -19.72 34.46
C LEU A 104 -28.03 -18.50 33.96
N ARG A 105 -27.85 -17.34 34.59
CA ARG A 105 -28.48 -16.09 34.14
C ARG A 105 -27.75 -15.54 32.93
N VAL A 106 -26.41 -15.54 32.98
CA VAL A 106 -25.56 -15.07 31.88
C VAL A 106 -25.72 -15.95 30.64
N VAL A 107 -25.76 -17.27 30.80
CA VAL A 107 -25.99 -18.21 29.68
C VAL A 107 -27.30 -17.90 28.95
N ARG A 108 -28.41 -17.73 29.68
CA ARG A 108 -29.71 -17.39 29.07
C ARG A 108 -29.69 -16.06 28.31
N GLN A 109 -28.99 -15.06 28.84
CA GLN A 109 -28.83 -13.77 28.15
C GLN A 109 -27.99 -13.91 26.87
N CYS A 110 -26.90 -14.68 26.92
CA CYS A 110 -26.08 -14.97 25.74
C CYS A 110 -26.88 -15.74 24.68
N GLU A 111 -27.65 -16.75 25.06
CA GLU A 111 -28.51 -17.51 24.14
C GLU A 111 -29.51 -16.60 23.40
N GLN A 112 -30.13 -15.66 24.13
CA GLN A 112 -31.04 -14.68 23.53
C GLN A 112 -30.32 -13.78 22.51
N VAL A 113 -29.16 -13.24 22.86
CA VAL A 113 -28.37 -12.40 21.96
C VAL A 113 -27.90 -13.18 20.73
N ILE A 114 -27.45 -14.43 20.90
CA ILE A 114 -27.03 -15.29 19.77
C ILE A 114 -28.21 -15.53 18.82
N LYS A 115 -29.41 -15.75 19.35
CA LYS A 115 -30.61 -15.92 18.53
C LYS A 115 -30.94 -14.65 17.73
N GLU A 116 -30.86 -13.47 18.35
CA GLU A 116 -31.06 -12.20 17.66
C GLU A 116 -30.01 -11.97 16.56
N VAL A 117 -28.76 -12.32 16.83
CA VAL A 117 -27.67 -12.27 15.83
C VAL A 117 -27.95 -13.23 14.67
N ASP A 118 -28.35 -14.47 14.93
CA ASP A 118 -28.71 -15.43 13.88
C ASP A 118 -29.91 -14.96 13.04
N GLU A 119 -30.92 -14.38 13.68
CA GLU A 119 -32.07 -13.78 13.00
C GLU A 119 -31.69 -12.59 12.11
N THR A 120 -30.78 -11.73 12.58
CA THR A 120 -30.28 -10.60 11.77
C THR A 120 -29.44 -11.07 10.58
N PHE A 121 -28.56 -12.06 10.75
CA PHE A 121 -27.84 -12.69 9.63
C PHE A 121 -28.79 -13.32 8.61
N LYS A 122 -29.86 -14.00 9.06
CA LYS A 122 -30.88 -14.57 8.17
C LYS A 122 -31.63 -13.51 7.37
N LYS A 123 -31.83 -12.30 7.93
CA LYS A 123 -32.44 -11.17 7.21
C LYS A 123 -31.48 -10.63 6.15
N LEU A 124 -30.23 -10.34 6.53
CA LEU A 124 -29.21 -9.85 5.60
C LEU A 124 -28.98 -10.80 4.42
N ASN A 125 -28.89 -12.11 4.67
CA ASN A 125 -28.71 -13.12 3.61
C ASN A 125 -29.93 -13.29 2.69
N LYS A 126 -31.12 -12.83 3.08
CA LYS A 126 -32.31 -12.84 2.21
C LYS A 126 -32.30 -11.64 1.26
N ASP A 127 -31.88 -10.48 1.75
CA ASP A 127 -31.84 -9.23 0.96
C ASP A 127 -30.80 -9.28 -0.18
N ASP A 128 -29.70 -10.05 -0.01
CA ASP A 128 -28.67 -10.23 -1.05
C ASP A 128 -29.16 -11.04 -2.27
N ARG A 129 -30.32 -11.71 -2.20
CA ARG A 129 -30.85 -12.57 -3.30
C ARG A 129 -31.98 -11.94 -4.13
N GLU A 130 -32.53 -10.79 -3.72
CA GLU A 130 -33.67 -10.15 -4.43
C GLU A 130 -33.25 -9.04 -5.40
N SER A 131 -31.95 -8.78 -5.60
CA SER A 131 -31.45 -7.67 -6.42
C SER A 131 -31.09 -8.01 -7.88
N ASP A 132 -31.37 -9.23 -8.38
CA ASP A 132 -31.01 -9.66 -9.76
C ASP A 132 -32.22 -10.08 -10.63
N ASN A 133 -33.36 -9.41 -10.48
CA ASN A 133 -34.46 -9.48 -11.46
C ASN A 133 -34.74 -8.08 -12.02
N GLY A 134 -33.93 -7.69 -13.03
CA GLY A 134 -34.10 -6.48 -13.84
C GLY A 134 -33.29 -6.56 -15.11
#